data_AF-B8RJD6-F1
#
_entry.id   AF-B8RJD6-F1
#
_cell.length_a   1.000
_cell.length_b   1.000
_cell.length_c   1.000
_cell.angle_alpha   90.00
_cell.angle_beta   90.00
_cell.angle_gamma   90.00
#
_symmetry.space_group_name_H-M   'P 1'
#
loop_
_entity.id
_entity.type
_entity.pdbx_description
1 polymer ?
#
loop_
_entity_poly.entity_id
_entity_poly.type
_entity_poly.pdbx_seq_one_letter_code
_entity_poly.pdbx_strand_id
1 'polypeptide(L)'
;DKKTEQDIENAVRSVCSKLPNTVTKQCDKLIDQYGQFIIKFLATLPPKEICTRLALCEPQLKRLEESSLEIIECAVCQGAIKTVEEILGNKQVDYDIVQDVEKICNTVPARYYEKCVKMVKVYGISMVRQLENFVEREQVCVNMGMCSSPTGYVRFEDEVEQVDHAEKKHAYKVGAKECTWGPAHWCSSEENAQKCNASKFCSEKKLGKWQE
;
A
#
# COMPACT_ATOMS: atom_id res chain seq x y z
N ASP A 1 16.78 -10.79 -45.70
CA ASP A 1 16.34 -11.55 -46.89
C ASP A 1 14.81 -11.60 -46.85
N LYS A 2 14.12 -11.25 -47.94
CA LYS A 2 12.65 -11.09 -47.91
C LYS A 2 11.91 -12.40 -47.60
N LYS A 3 12.48 -13.54 -48.01
CA LYS A 3 11.88 -14.84 -47.75
C LYS A 3 11.99 -15.19 -46.26
N THR A 4 13.14 -14.92 -45.65
CA THR A 4 13.34 -15.09 -44.20
C THR A 4 12.39 -14.23 -43.37
N GLU A 5 12.16 -12.97 -43.75
CA GLU A 5 11.22 -12.07 -43.05
C GLU A 5 9.78 -12.60 -43.11
N GLN A 6 9.35 -13.08 -44.28
CA GLN A 6 8.03 -13.67 -44.48
C GLN A 6 7.85 -14.95 -43.64
N ASP A 7 8.86 -15.80 -43.58
CA ASP A 7 8.85 -17.04 -42.80
C ASP A 7 8.71 -16.75 -41.30
N ILE A 8 9.36 -15.69 -40.80
CA ILE A 8 9.24 -15.23 -39.41
C ILE A 8 7.82 -14.72 -39.13
N GLU A 9 7.26 -13.85 -39.98
CA GLU A 9 5.89 -13.36 -39.79
C GLU A 9 4.87 -14.51 -39.76
N ASN A 10 5.00 -15.48 -40.68
CA ASN A 10 4.13 -16.66 -40.74
C ASN A 10 4.24 -17.52 -39.48
N ALA A 11 5.46 -17.69 -38.96
CA ALA A 11 5.68 -18.41 -37.70
C ALA A 11 4.98 -17.72 -36.53
N VAL A 12 5.07 -16.38 -36.41
CA VAL A 12 4.40 -15.63 -35.34
C VAL A 12 2.87 -15.66 -35.52
N ARG A 13 2.35 -15.60 -36.76
CA ARG A 13 0.91 -15.74 -37.02
C ARG A 13 0.36 -17.10 -36.61
N SER A 14 1.16 -18.17 -36.72
CA SER A 14 0.79 -19.49 -36.22
C SER A 14 0.62 -19.53 -34.68
N VAL A 15 1.29 -18.63 -33.97
CA VAL A 15 1.08 -18.41 -32.53
C VAL A 15 -0.22 -17.65 -32.30
N CYS A 16 -0.48 -16.59 -33.07
CA CYS A 16 -1.75 -15.84 -32.99
C CYS A 16 -2.98 -16.75 -33.19
N SER A 17 -2.92 -17.71 -34.11
CA SER A 17 -4.02 -18.66 -34.34
C SER A 17 -4.25 -19.64 -33.19
N LYS A 18 -3.30 -19.77 -32.25
CA LYS A 18 -3.45 -20.60 -31.04
C LYS A 18 -3.94 -19.81 -29.84
N LEU A 19 -4.01 -18.48 -29.94
CA LEU A 19 -4.51 -17.63 -28.87
C LEU A 19 -6.05 -17.65 -28.82
N PRO A 20 -6.66 -17.33 -27.66
CA PRO A 20 -8.10 -17.16 -27.55
C PRO A 20 -8.63 -16.16 -28.58
N ASN A 21 -9.84 -16.41 -29.09
CA ASN A 21 -10.48 -15.59 -30.12
C ASN A 21 -10.60 -14.10 -29.77
N THR A 22 -10.59 -13.77 -28.47
CA THR A 22 -10.59 -12.38 -27.96
C THR A 22 -9.28 -11.65 -28.23
N VAL A 23 -8.17 -12.37 -28.43
CA VAL A 23 -6.80 -11.83 -28.58
C VAL A 23 -6.25 -12.04 -29.99
N THR A 24 -6.69 -13.07 -30.72
CA THR A 24 -6.21 -13.39 -32.08
C THR A 24 -6.18 -12.17 -33.00
N LYS A 25 -7.27 -11.40 -33.05
CA LYS A 25 -7.36 -10.19 -33.91
C LYS A 25 -6.38 -9.09 -33.51
N GLN A 26 -6.08 -8.96 -32.21
CA GLN A 26 -5.12 -7.97 -31.71
C GLN A 26 -3.69 -8.41 -32.00
N CYS A 27 -3.44 -9.72 -31.90
CA CYS A 27 -2.16 -10.34 -32.24
C CYS A 27 -1.84 -10.16 -33.72
N ASP A 28 -2.78 -10.48 -34.62
CA ASP A 28 -2.59 -10.28 -36.07
C ASP A 28 -2.33 -8.82 -36.40
N LYS A 29 -3.10 -7.89 -35.81
CA LYS A 29 -2.93 -6.45 -36.01
C LYS A 29 -1.56 -5.96 -35.54
N LEU A 30 -1.03 -6.53 -34.46
CA LEU A 30 0.31 -6.21 -33.97
C LEU A 30 1.39 -6.65 -34.97
N ILE A 31 1.26 -7.85 -35.54
CA ILE A 31 2.19 -8.33 -36.58
C ILE A 31 2.09 -7.43 -37.83
N ASP A 32 0.88 -7.11 -38.28
CA ASP A 32 0.67 -6.25 -39.46
C ASP A 32 1.29 -4.86 -39.27
N GLN A 33 1.16 -4.29 -38.07
CA GLN A 33 1.57 -2.93 -37.79
C GLN A 33 3.06 -2.80 -37.44
N TYR A 34 3.62 -3.78 -36.72
CA TYR A 34 4.95 -3.68 -36.14
C TYR A 34 5.91 -4.78 -36.61
N GLY A 35 5.44 -5.81 -37.31
CA GLY A 35 6.23 -6.99 -37.70
C GLY A 35 7.51 -6.62 -38.44
N GLN A 36 7.42 -5.87 -39.53
CA GLN A 36 8.61 -5.43 -40.27
C GLN A 36 9.56 -4.58 -39.44
N PHE A 37 9.05 -3.70 -38.57
CA PHE A 37 9.89 -2.87 -37.72
C PHE A 37 10.63 -3.73 -36.68
N ILE A 38 9.92 -4.65 -36.03
CA ILE A 38 10.49 -5.58 -35.05
C ILE A 38 11.54 -6.46 -35.70
N ILE A 39 11.26 -7.06 -36.86
CA ILE A 39 12.22 -7.94 -37.56
C ILE A 39 13.49 -7.17 -37.92
N LYS A 40 13.36 -5.93 -38.42
CA LYS A 40 14.52 -5.07 -38.69
C LYS A 40 15.26 -4.68 -37.43
N PHE A 41 14.55 -4.36 -36.35
CA PHE A 41 15.16 -4.07 -35.05
C PHE A 41 15.93 -5.28 -34.51
N LEU A 42 15.37 -6.49 -34.59
CA LEU A 42 16.01 -7.73 -34.17
C LEU A 42 17.27 -8.04 -34.98
N ALA A 43 17.35 -7.59 -36.23
CA ALA A 43 18.54 -7.73 -37.05
C ALA A 43 19.68 -6.74 -36.71
N THR A 44 19.44 -5.73 -35.85
CA THR A 44 20.44 -4.70 -35.54
C THR A 44 21.51 -5.12 -34.53
N LEU A 45 21.28 -6.21 -33.79
CA LEU A 45 22.21 -6.71 -32.78
C LEU A 45 22.24 -8.25 -32.79
N PRO A 46 23.28 -8.87 -32.23
CA PRO A 46 23.35 -10.32 -32.11
C PRO A 46 22.17 -10.90 -31.30
N PRO A 47 21.60 -12.06 -31.68
CA PRO A 47 20.43 -12.65 -31.02
C PRO A 47 20.57 -12.79 -29.50
N LYS A 48 21.76 -13.16 -29.02
CA LYS A 48 22.04 -13.31 -27.59
C LYS A 48 21.94 -11.98 -26.83
N GLU A 49 22.46 -10.90 -27.42
CA GLU A 49 22.45 -9.58 -26.77
C GLU A 49 21.04 -8.99 -26.73
N ILE A 50 20.30 -9.06 -27.83
CA ILE A 50 18.89 -8.62 -27.84
C ILE A 50 18.06 -9.47 -26.89
N CYS A 51 18.24 -10.78 -26.90
CA CYS A 51 17.49 -11.66 -26.02
C CYS A 51 17.78 -11.38 -24.54
N THR A 52 19.02 -11.02 -24.17
CA THR A 52 19.37 -10.56 -22.82
C THR A 52 18.79 -9.19 -22.51
N ARG A 53 18.87 -8.21 -23.42
CA ARG A 53 18.31 -6.86 -23.20
C ARG A 53 16.78 -6.86 -23.08
N LEU A 54 16.12 -7.79 -23.76
CA LEU A 54 14.68 -8.03 -23.63
C LEU A 54 14.32 -8.89 -22.40
N ALA A 55 15.29 -9.26 -21.56
CA ALA A 55 15.12 -10.14 -20.40
C ALA A 55 14.52 -11.53 -20.72
N LEU A 56 14.65 -11.97 -21.98
CA LEU A 56 14.14 -13.26 -22.48
C LEU A 56 15.17 -14.38 -22.32
N CYS A 57 16.46 -14.04 -22.31
CA CYS A 57 17.58 -14.98 -22.15
C CYS A 57 18.26 -14.88 -20.77
N GLU A 58 17.58 -14.33 -19.76
CA GLU A 58 18.11 -14.30 -18.40
C GLU A 58 18.35 -15.74 -17.90
N PRO A 59 19.54 -16.07 -17.38
CA PRO A 59 19.73 -17.36 -16.72
C PRO A 59 18.81 -17.41 -15.50
N GLN A 60 18.01 -18.48 -15.39
CA GLN A 60 17.07 -18.73 -14.29
C GLN A 60 17.68 -18.44 -12.90
N LEU A 61 18.99 -18.67 -12.72
CA LEU A 61 19.71 -18.35 -11.48
C LEU A 61 19.71 -16.87 -11.09
N LYS A 62 19.84 -15.93 -12.03
CA LYS A 62 19.82 -14.49 -11.69
C LYS A 62 18.44 -14.01 -11.27
N ARG A 63 17.39 -14.54 -11.92
CA ARG A 63 16.00 -14.30 -11.54
C ARG A 63 15.69 -14.87 -10.14
N LEU A 64 16.29 -16.02 -9.80
CA LEU A 64 16.20 -16.60 -8.46
C LEU A 64 16.96 -15.77 -7.41
N GLU A 65 18.15 -15.24 -7.73
CA GLU A 65 18.92 -14.35 -6.85
C GLU A 65 18.20 -13.02 -6.61
N GLU A 66 17.65 -12.38 -7.64
CA GLU A 66 16.86 -11.14 -7.52
C GLU A 66 15.56 -11.39 -6.72
N SER A 67 14.90 -12.53 -6.95
CA SER A 67 13.71 -12.90 -6.15
C SER A 67 14.06 -13.19 -4.68
N SER A 68 15.24 -13.73 -4.41
CA SER A 68 15.72 -13.99 -3.05
C SER A 68 16.03 -12.69 -2.31
N LEU A 69 16.62 -11.72 -3.02
CA LEU A 69 16.89 -10.39 -2.46
C LEU A 69 15.60 -9.67 -2.09
N GLU A 70 14.59 -9.72 -2.96
CA GLU A 70 13.27 -9.15 -2.72
C GLU A 70 12.57 -9.80 -1.50
N ILE A 71 12.67 -11.13 -1.35
CA ILE A 71 12.15 -11.85 -0.17
C ILE A 71 12.80 -11.35 1.11
N ILE A 72 14.13 -11.20 1.10
CA ILE A 72 14.90 -10.75 2.27
C ILE A 72 14.54 -9.30 2.61
N GLU A 73 14.48 -8.41 1.63
CA GLU A 73 14.11 -7.00 1.82
C GLU A 73 12.69 -6.87 2.36
N CYS A 74 11.75 -7.67 1.85
CA CYS A 74 10.37 -7.69 2.34
C CYS A 74 10.29 -8.17 3.80
N ALA A 75 10.99 -9.26 4.13
CA ALA A 75 11.04 -9.80 5.50
C ALA A 75 11.67 -8.81 6.50
N VAL A 76 12.76 -8.14 6.09
CA VAL A 76 13.42 -7.10 6.90
C VAL A 76 12.47 -5.92 7.11
N CYS A 77 11.80 -5.44 6.05
CA CYS A 77 10.84 -4.36 6.17
C CYS A 77 9.69 -4.73 7.09
N GLN A 78 9.07 -5.90 6.91
CA GLN A 78 7.98 -6.36 7.77
C GLN A 78 8.41 -6.49 9.24
N GLY A 79 9.62 -7.00 9.50
CA GLY A 79 10.21 -7.05 10.83
C GLY A 79 10.40 -5.67 11.44
N ALA A 80 10.96 -4.73 10.68
CA ALA A 80 11.16 -3.35 11.12
C ALA A 80 9.84 -2.64 11.42
N ILE A 81 8.82 -2.79 10.55
CA ILE A 81 7.50 -2.22 10.78
C ILE A 81 6.84 -2.87 11.99
N LYS A 82 6.96 -4.18 12.20
CA LYS A 82 6.46 -4.85 13.41
C LYS A 82 7.11 -4.28 14.67
N THR A 83 8.42 -4.04 14.68
CA THR A 83 9.09 -3.41 15.83
C THR A 83 8.61 -1.98 16.05
N VAL A 84 8.41 -1.21 14.97
CA VAL A 84 7.83 0.14 15.06
C VAL A 84 6.41 0.10 15.63
N GLU A 85 5.56 -0.82 15.16
CA GLU A 85 4.23 -1.06 15.72
C GLU A 85 4.26 -1.45 17.20
N GLU A 86 5.19 -2.30 17.61
CA GLU A 86 5.35 -2.69 19.02
C GLU A 86 5.76 -1.51 19.89
N ILE A 87 6.68 -0.66 19.41
CA ILE A 87 7.10 0.56 20.11
C ILE A 87 5.94 1.57 20.22
N LEU A 88 5.15 1.71 19.16
CA LEU A 88 3.99 2.61 19.12
C LEU A 88 2.80 2.06 19.91
N GLY A 89 2.59 0.75 19.88
CA GLY A 89 1.49 0.04 20.56
C GLY A 89 1.72 -0.18 22.05
N ASN A 90 2.96 -0.09 22.54
CA ASN A 90 3.27 -0.23 23.97
C ASN A 90 3.03 1.03 24.81
N LYS A 91 2.22 1.97 24.32
CA LYS A 91 1.77 3.10 25.13
C LYS A 91 0.25 3.12 25.14
N GLN A 92 -0.33 2.74 26.28
CA GLN A 92 -1.61 3.33 26.63
C GLN A 92 -1.43 4.85 26.52
N VAL A 93 -2.22 5.49 25.66
CA VAL A 93 -2.28 6.95 25.61
C VAL A 93 -2.83 7.38 26.96
N ASP A 94 -1.93 7.64 27.90
CA ASP A 94 -2.28 8.17 29.20
C ASP A 94 -2.71 9.63 29.01
N TYR A 95 -3.73 10.02 29.76
CA TYR A 95 -4.41 11.30 29.61
C TYR A 95 -3.56 12.48 30.11
N ASP A 96 -2.44 12.19 30.77
CA ASP A 96 -1.48 13.19 31.27
C ASP A 96 -0.43 13.55 30.19
N ILE A 97 -0.92 14.22 29.14
CA ILE A 97 -0.16 14.59 27.92
C ILE A 97 0.71 15.84 28.12
N VAL A 98 0.87 16.36 29.34
CA VAL A 98 1.49 17.69 29.54
C VAL A 98 2.92 17.72 29.01
N GLN A 99 3.71 16.67 29.28
CA GLN A 99 5.13 16.63 28.91
C GLN A 99 5.35 16.43 27.40
N ASP A 100 4.43 15.74 26.71
CA ASP A 100 4.54 15.48 25.28
C ASP A 100 3.94 16.62 24.44
N VAL A 101 2.89 17.30 24.93
CA VAL A 101 2.34 18.51 24.30
C VAL A 101 3.39 19.62 24.26
N GLU A 102 4.13 19.84 25.33
CA GLU A 102 5.19 20.87 25.37
C GLU A 102 6.29 20.58 24.35
N LYS A 103 6.77 19.34 24.26
CA LYS A 103 7.79 18.93 23.28
C LYS A 103 7.32 19.14 21.85
N ILE A 104 6.10 18.70 21.52
CA ILE A 104 5.53 18.83 20.18
C ILE A 104 5.35 20.31 19.83
N CYS A 105 4.76 21.10 20.73
CA CYS A 105 4.46 22.50 20.45
C CYS A 105 5.67 23.44 20.50
N ASN A 106 6.78 23.04 21.10
CA ASN A 106 8.04 23.78 21.02
C ASN A 106 8.72 23.68 19.64
N THR A 107 8.29 22.76 18.75
CA THR A 107 8.81 22.66 17.38
C THR A 107 8.15 23.61 16.39
N VAL A 108 6.99 24.19 16.75
CA VAL A 108 6.31 25.17 15.91
C VAL A 108 6.80 26.59 16.26
N PRO A 109 6.79 27.53 15.29
CA PRO A 109 7.12 28.93 15.58
C PRO A 109 6.29 29.49 16.74
N ALA A 110 6.89 30.31 17.61
CA ALA A 110 6.29 30.81 18.85
C ALA A 110 4.86 31.36 18.69
N ARG A 111 4.58 32.04 17.57
CA ARG A 111 3.24 32.57 17.24
C ARG A 111 2.12 31.52 17.15
N TYR A 112 2.48 30.24 17.01
CA TYR A 112 1.54 29.12 16.88
C TYR A 112 1.50 28.21 18.12
N TYR A 113 2.30 28.49 19.14
CA TYR A 113 2.43 27.63 20.33
C TYR A 113 1.07 27.38 20.99
N GLU A 114 0.34 28.45 21.35
CA GLU A 114 -0.99 28.35 21.97
C GLU A 114 -2.00 27.58 21.11
N LYS A 115 -1.94 27.80 19.78
CA LYS A 115 -2.82 27.11 18.83
C LYS A 115 -2.47 25.61 18.76
N CYS A 116 -1.19 25.27 18.77
CA CYS A 116 -0.71 23.89 18.85
C CYS A 116 -1.17 23.22 20.15
N VAL A 117 -0.94 23.86 21.30
CA VAL A 117 -1.31 23.33 22.62
C VAL A 117 -2.80 23.03 22.66
N LYS A 118 -3.63 23.96 22.17
CA LYS A 118 -5.09 23.75 22.08
C LYS A 118 -5.45 22.61 21.13
N MET A 119 -4.80 22.52 19.97
CA MET A 119 -5.07 21.47 18.99
C MET A 119 -4.69 20.08 19.52
N VAL A 120 -3.50 19.92 20.10
CA VAL A 120 -3.03 18.64 20.65
C VAL A 120 -3.83 18.24 21.88
N LYS A 121 -4.17 19.18 22.77
CA LYS A 121 -5.01 18.88 23.95
C LYS A 121 -6.43 18.45 23.60
N VAL A 122 -7.00 18.99 22.52
CA VAL A 122 -8.39 18.72 22.11
C VAL A 122 -8.47 17.52 21.17
N TYR A 123 -7.59 17.45 20.17
CA TYR A 123 -7.67 16.48 19.08
C TYR A 123 -6.59 15.39 19.15
N GLY A 124 -5.60 15.48 20.04
CA GLY A 124 -4.44 14.58 20.07
C GLY A 124 -4.82 13.10 20.15
N ILE A 125 -5.81 12.74 20.98
CA ILE A 125 -6.30 11.35 21.07
C ILE A 125 -6.91 10.87 19.74
N SER A 126 -7.69 11.73 19.08
CA SER A 126 -8.27 11.40 17.76
C SER A 126 -7.17 11.31 16.70
N MET A 127 -6.14 12.16 16.75
CA MET A 127 -4.99 12.10 15.86
C MET A 127 -4.20 10.80 16.03
N VAL A 128 -3.89 10.39 17.27
CA VAL A 128 -3.17 9.15 17.57
C VAL A 128 -3.97 7.92 17.14
N ARG A 129 -5.26 7.83 17.51
CA ARG A 129 -6.14 6.72 17.09
C ARG A 129 -6.31 6.62 15.59
N GLN A 130 -6.22 7.74 14.88
CA GLN A 130 -6.17 7.73 13.43
C GLN A 130 -4.82 7.12 12.99
N LEU A 131 -3.70 7.66 13.44
CA LEU A 131 -2.37 7.17 13.06
C LEU A 131 -2.12 5.67 13.33
N GLU A 132 -2.71 5.11 14.40
CA GLU A 132 -2.64 3.67 14.73
C GLU A 132 -3.27 2.74 13.68
N ASN A 133 -4.14 3.24 12.81
CA ASN A 133 -4.96 2.41 11.91
C ASN A 133 -4.71 2.65 10.41
N PHE A 134 -3.68 3.42 10.04
CA PHE A 134 -3.59 3.99 8.69
C PHE A 134 -2.77 3.23 7.67
N VAL A 135 -1.93 2.27 8.08
CA VAL A 135 -1.19 1.47 7.10
C VAL A 135 -1.01 0.05 7.64
N GLU A 136 -1.60 -0.94 6.97
CA GLU A 136 -1.24 -2.35 7.20
C GLU A 136 0.26 -2.51 6.91
N ARG A 137 0.99 -3.28 7.72
CA ARG A 137 2.45 -3.45 7.60
C ARG A 137 2.88 -3.76 6.18
N GLU A 138 2.11 -4.63 5.53
CA GLU A 138 2.32 -5.11 4.19
C GLU A 138 2.26 -3.95 3.19
N GLN A 139 1.31 -3.03 3.36
CA GLN A 139 1.17 -1.88 2.47
C GLN A 139 2.30 -0.84 2.67
N VAL A 140 2.87 -0.72 3.88
CA VAL A 140 4.06 0.12 4.11
C VAL A 140 5.21 -0.40 3.26
N CYS A 141 5.50 -1.69 3.34
CA CYS A 141 6.63 -2.30 2.65
C CYS A 141 6.44 -2.36 1.13
N VAL A 142 5.19 -2.53 0.65
CA VAL A 142 4.85 -2.39 -0.78
C VAL A 142 5.06 -0.96 -1.26
N ASN A 143 4.61 0.05 -0.51
CA ASN A 143 4.79 1.46 -0.87
C ASN A 143 6.27 1.89 -0.85
N MET A 144 7.07 1.27 0.01
CA MET A 144 8.53 1.46 0.05
C MET A 144 9.27 0.71 -1.05
N GLY A 145 8.57 -0.12 -1.84
CA GLY A 145 9.17 -0.92 -2.92
C GLY A 145 10.00 -2.11 -2.41
N MET A 146 9.89 -2.45 -1.13
CA MET A 146 10.63 -3.56 -0.51
C MET A 146 9.84 -4.87 -0.54
N CYS A 147 8.55 -4.83 -0.87
CA CYS A 147 7.72 -5.99 -1.15
C CYS A 147 6.98 -5.82 -2.48
N SER A 148 6.84 -6.89 -3.25
CA SER A 148 5.88 -6.94 -4.36
C SER A 148 4.44 -6.76 -3.88
N SER A 149 3.63 -6.10 -4.72
CA SER A 149 2.19 -5.94 -4.52
C SER A 149 1.49 -7.30 -4.31
N PRO A 150 0.40 -7.41 -3.52
CA PRO A 150 -0.17 -8.68 -3.05
C PRO A 150 -0.75 -9.61 -4.13
N THR A 151 -0.60 -9.29 -5.41
CA THR A 151 -1.07 -10.13 -6.52
C THR A 151 -0.16 -11.34 -6.81
N GLY A 152 0.94 -11.53 -6.07
CA GLY A 152 1.99 -12.50 -6.43
C GLY A 152 2.53 -13.43 -5.35
N TYR A 153 2.00 -13.47 -4.12
CA TYR A 153 2.47 -14.39 -3.08
C TYR A 153 1.41 -15.41 -2.66
N VAL A 154 1.78 -16.69 -2.75
CA VAL A 154 1.09 -17.82 -2.14
C VAL A 154 1.19 -17.65 -0.62
N ARG A 155 0.06 -17.38 0.04
CA ARG A 155 -0.04 -17.52 1.49
C ARG A 155 0.03 -19.01 1.79
N PHE A 156 1.10 -19.48 2.44
CA PHE A 156 1.06 -20.78 3.12
C PHE A 156 0.12 -20.62 4.33
N GLU A 157 -1.18 -20.71 4.06
CA GLU A 157 -2.17 -21.11 5.05
C GLU A 157 -2.20 -22.63 5.08
N ASP A 158 -1.53 -23.20 6.07
CA ASP A 158 -2.10 -24.38 6.69
C ASP A 158 -3.41 -23.93 7.37
N GLU A 159 -4.51 -23.99 6.62
CA GLU A 159 -5.86 -24.40 7.02
C GLU A 159 -6.84 -24.06 5.89
N VAL A 160 -7.45 -25.12 5.35
CA VAL A 160 -8.43 -25.08 4.27
C VAL A 160 -9.77 -24.65 4.83
N GLU A 161 -10.30 -23.52 4.39
CA GLU A 161 -11.74 -23.34 4.17
C GLU A 161 -11.98 -22.63 2.83
N GLN A 162 -12.75 -23.29 1.96
CA GLN A 162 -13.40 -22.71 0.77
C GLN A 162 -14.45 -21.69 1.30
N VAL A 163 -14.78 -20.54 0.71
CA VAL A 163 -15.20 -20.25 -0.67
C VAL A 163 -15.26 -18.72 -0.88
N ASP A 164 -15.27 -18.32 -2.15
CA ASP A 164 -15.93 -17.14 -2.75
C ASP A 164 -15.37 -15.71 -2.58
N HIS A 165 -15.12 -15.11 -3.75
CA HIS A 165 -14.85 -13.70 -4.04
C HIS A 165 -13.77 -13.02 -3.20
N ALA A 166 -12.65 -12.70 -3.87
CA ALA A 166 -11.66 -11.75 -3.38
C ALA A 166 -12.33 -10.42 -3.00
N GLU A 167 -12.71 -10.29 -1.73
CA GLU A 167 -12.99 -9.01 -1.12
C GLU A 167 -11.69 -8.22 -1.18
N LYS A 168 -11.71 -7.10 -1.92
CA LYS A 168 -10.70 -6.06 -1.77
C LYS A 168 -10.72 -5.65 -0.30
N LYS A 169 -9.80 -6.18 0.50
CA LYS A 169 -9.64 -5.81 1.91
C LYS A 169 -9.51 -4.30 1.98
N HIS A 170 -10.40 -3.73 2.76
CA HIS A 170 -10.83 -2.35 2.64
C HIS A 170 -9.69 -1.39 2.93
N ALA A 171 -9.47 -0.43 2.04
CA ALA A 171 -8.86 0.83 2.45
C ALA A 171 -9.65 1.35 3.66
N TYR A 172 -9.04 1.30 4.84
CA TYR A 172 -9.65 1.77 6.09
C TYR A 172 -9.87 3.28 5.96
N LYS A 173 -11.10 3.68 5.65
CA LYS A 173 -11.43 5.09 5.44
C LYS A 173 -11.35 5.82 6.78
N VAL A 174 -10.50 6.84 6.81
CA VAL A 174 -10.45 7.81 7.90
C VAL A 174 -11.85 8.34 8.16
N GLY A 175 -12.33 8.26 9.41
CA GLY A 175 -13.69 8.66 9.76
C GLY A 175 -14.77 7.62 9.43
N ALA A 176 -14.46 6.34 9.22
CA ALA A 176 -15.48 5.29 9.08
C ALA A 176 -16.20 4.98 10.41
N LYS A 177 -15.51 5.10 11.55
CA LYS A 177 -16.08 4.89 12.90
C LYS A 177 -16.42 6.25 13.54
N GLU A 178 -17.64 6.40 14.01
CA GLU A 178 -18.16 7.67 14.55
C GLU A 178 -17.32 8.24 15.71
N CYS A 179 -16.79 7.39 16.60
CA CYS A 179 -15.93 7.80 17.72
C CYS A 179 -14.53 8.27 17.29
N THR A 180 -14.19 8.21 15.99
CA THR A 180 -12.97 8.78 15.43
C THR A 180 -13.17 10.20 14.87
N TRP A 181 -14.42 10.69 14.78
CA TRP A 181 -14.77 12.02 14.26
C TRP A 181 -14.38 13.17 15.21
N GLY A 182 -14.06 12.85 16.47
CA GLY A 182 -13.46 13.78 17.42
C GLY A 182 -14.44 14.61 18.27
N PRO A 183 -13.91 15.57 19.08
CA PRO A 183 -14.60 16.42 20.08
C PRO A 183 -15.96 16.97 19.71
N ALA A 184 -16.09 17.44 18.48
CA ALA A 184 -17.34 17.97 18.00
C ALA A 184 -18.47 16.92 17.97
N HIS A 185 -18.16 15.64 17.76
CA HIS A 185 -19.15 14.56 17.67
C HIS A 185 -19.40 13.87 19.02
N TRP A 186 -18.38 13.34 19.68
CA TRP A 186 -18.56 12.64 20.96
C TRP A 186 -18.98 13.57 22.13
N CYS A 187 -18.68 14.88 22.11
CA CYS A 187 -19.16 15.81 23.14
C CYS A 187 -20.44 16.57 22.75
N SER A 188 -21.09 16.23 21.62
CA SER A 188 -22.33 16.90 21.21
C SER A 188 -23.54 16.50 22.05
N SER A 189 -23.54 15.30 22.63
CA SER A 189 -24.63 14.76 23.43
C SER A 189 -24.11 13.80 24.50
N GLU A 190 -24.91 13.58 25.54
CA GLU A 190 -24.62 12.60 26.60
C GLU A 190 -24.49 11.17 26.05
N GLU A 191 -25.34 10.84 25.09
CA GLU A 191 -25.39 9.53 24.43
C GLU A 191 -24.11 9.26 23.63
N ASN A 192 -23.66 10.22 22.80
CA ASN A 192 -22.43 10.06 22.03
C ASN A 192 -21.21 9.96 22.95
N ALA A 193 -21.22 10.71 24.06
CA ALA A 193 -20.13 10.68 25.02
C ALA A 193 -20.05 9.33 25.73
N GLN A 194 -21.18 8.75 26.12
CA GLN A 194 -21.22 7.41 26.72
C GLN A 194 -20.82 6.34 25.70
N LYS A 195 -21.38 6.39 24.49
CA LYS A 195 -21.07 5.44 23.41
C LYS A 195 -19.58 5.40 23.05
N CYS A 196 -18.92 6.56 23.10
CA CYS A 196 -17.50 6.69 22.81
C CYS A 196 -16.59 6.69 24.05
N ASN A 197 -17.11 6.37 25.24
CA ASN A 197 -16.42 6.43 26.53
C ASN A 197 -15.68 7.77 26.77
N ALA A 198 -16.31 8.87 26.34
CA ALA A 198 -15.81 10.23 26.35
C ALA A 198 -16.34 11.09 27.50
N SER A 199 -17.33 10.61 28.26
CA SER A 199 -18.09 11.45 29.21
C SER A 199 -17.21 12.21 30.19
N LYS A 200 -16.17 11.56 30.73
CA LYS A 200 -15.19 12.18 31.62
C LYS A 200 -14.36 13.27 30.91
N PHE A 201 -13.95 13.03 29.67
CA PHE A 201 -13.20 14.02 28.87
C PHE A 201 -14.07 15.25 28.57
N CYS A 202 -15.31 15.05 28.14
CA CYS A 202 -16.21 16.15 27.78
C CYS A 202 -16.55 17.04 28.97
N SER A 203 -16.75 16.46 30.16
CA SER A 203 -17.04 17.22 31.38
C SER A 203 -15.82 17.98 31.91
N GLU A 204 -14.65 17.33 32.02
CA GLU A 204 -13.42 17.97 32.51
C GLU A 204 -12.93 19.10 31.60
N LYS A 205 -13.06 18.94 30.28
CA LYS A 205 -12.61 19.93 29.29
C LYS A 205 -13.68 20.96 28.95
N LYS A 206 -14.88 20.87 29.52
CA LYS A 206 -16.03 21.74 29.24
C LYS A 206 -16.28 21.90 27.74
N LEU A 207 -16.51 20.78 27.05
CA LEU A 207 -16.68 20.75 25.59
C LEU A 207 -18.12 20.37 25.22
N GLY A 208 -18.64 21.02 24.17
CA GLY A 208 -19.96 20.74 23.62
C GLY A 208 -21.08 20.95 24.65
N LYS A 209 -21.87 19.90 24.94
CA LYS A 209 -22.99 19.96 25.90
C LYS A 209 -22.57 20.40 27.32
N TRP A 210 -21.31 20.16 27.72
CA TRP A 210 -20.79 20.47 29.06
C TRP A 210 -20.17 21.88 29.17
N GLN A 211 -20.50 22.77 28.24
CA GLN A 211 -20.16 24.18 28.32
C GLN A 211 -21.15 24.93 29.23
N GLU A 212 -21.02 24.69 30.54
CA GLU A 212 -21.51 25.62 31.57
C GLU A 212 -20.39 26.56 32.04
#